data_AF-A0A2V7P5Z0-F1
#
_entry.id   AF-A0A2V7P5Z0-F1
#
_cell.length_a   1.000
_cell.length_b   1.000
_cell.length_c   1.000
_cell.angle_alpha   90.00
_cell.angle_beta   90.00
_cell.angle_gamma   90.00
#
_symmetry.space_group_name_H-M   'P 1'
#
loop_
_entity.id
_entity.type
_entity.pdbx_description
1 polymer ?
#
loop_
_entity_poly.entity_id
_entity_poly.type
_entity_poly.pdbx_seq_one_letter_code
_entity_poly.pdbx_strand_id
1 'polypeptide(L)'
;MRDLGTLGGTASMALSINNRSEVVGGSGRAFLWTEQAGIVDLGTLGGRTSCANDVSDLGYVVGVSQTGEVDGRGLPVTHAFLRTPDGRMLDLGTLGGHHSSAAAVSEGDAGTLWIAGHSHDATASVRAVLWTVRLGQ
;
A
#
# COMPACT_ATOMS: atom_id res chain seq x y z
N MET A 1 -23.47 -8.77 8.86
CA MET A 1 -22.40 -8.90 7.85
C MET A 1 -22.82 -8.08 6.63
N ARG A 2 -21.90 -7.32 6.04
CA ARG A 2 -22.14 -6.46 4.87
C ARG A 2 -21.09 -6.78 3.80
N ASP A 3 -21.53 -7.01 2.58
CA ASP A 3 -20.64 -7.10 1.42
C ASP A 3 -20.19 -5.69 0.99
N LEU A 4 -18.88 -5.49 0.81
CA LEU A 4 -18.29 -4.22 0.38
C LEU A 4 -18.15 -4.13 -1.16
N GLY A 5 -18.34 -5.24 -1.87
CA GLY A 5 -18.22 -5.34 -3.32
C GLY A 5 -16.80 -5.67 -3.80
N THR A 6 -16.62 -5.59 -5.11
CA THR A 6 -15.35 -5.81 -5.82
C THR A 6 -15.09 -4.67 -6.80
N LEU A 7 -13.85 -4.55 -7.30
CA LEU A 7 -13.51 -3.64 -8.39
C LEU A 7 -13.81 -4.27 -9.77
N GLY A 8 -14.98 -4.93 -9.90
CA GLY A 8 -15.40 -5.65 -11.11
C GLY A 8 -14.81 -7.06 -11.25
N GLY A 9 -14.00 -7.51 -10.28
CA GLY A 9 -13.52 -8.89 -10.18
C GLY A 9 -14.47 -9.83 -9.46
N THR A 10 -14.06 -11.08 -9.28
CA THR A 10 -14.87 -12.12 -8.62
C THR A 10 -14.67 -12.23 -7.12
N ALA A 11 -13.66 -11.53 -6.56
CA ALA A 11 -13.33 -11.59 -5.15
C ALA A 11 -12.70 -10.28 -4.66
N SER A 12 -12.86 -10.02 -3.36
CA SER A 12 -12.18 -8.95 -2.62
C SER A 12 -11.87 -9.45 -1.20
N MET A 13 -10.92 -8.80 -0.55
CA MET A 13 -10.55 -9.04 0.84
C MET A 13 -10.26 -7.71 1.52
N ALA A 14 -10.92 -7.46 2.66
CA ALA A 14 -10.60 -6.37 3.56
C ALA A 14 -9.45 -6.78 4.49
N LEU A 15 -8.46 -5.90 4.69
CA LEU A 15 -7.25 -6.18 5.46
C LEU A 15 -7.07 -5.26 6.66
N SER A 16 -7.51 -4.00 6.58
CA SER A 16 -7.44 -3.05 7.68
C SER A 16 -8.63 -2.10 7.67
N ILE A 17 -8.93 -1.54 8.84
CA ILE A 17 -9.97 -0.53 9.08
C ILE A 17 -9.46 0.48 10.11
N ASN A 18 -9.72 1.77 9.90
CA ASN A 18 -9.37 2.84 10.85
C ASN A 18 -10.57 3.37 11.65
N ASN A 19 -10.34 4.33 12.54
CA ASN A 19 -11.38 4.92 13.39
C ASN A 19 -12.38 5.82 12.61
N ARG A 20 -12.13 6.09 11.34
CA ARG A 20 -13.06 6.78 10.43
C ARG A 20 -13.96 5.81 9.64
N SER A 21 -13.92 4.51 9.98
CA SER A 21 -14.64 3.44 9.27
C SER A 21 -14.24 3.31 7.79
N GLU A 22 -13.03 3.74 7.45
CA GLU A 22 -12.43 3.51 6.15
C GLU A 22 -11.80 2.12 6.15
N VAL A 23 -12.16 1.30 5.15
CA VAL A 23 -11.67 -0.08 5.04
C VAL A 23 -10.76 -0.17 3.82
N VAL A 24 -9.58 -0.75 3.96
CA VAL A 24 -8.68 -1.00 2.84
C VAL A 24 -8.44 -2.49 2.62
N GLY A 25 -8.04 -2.83 1.40
CA GLY A 25 -7.76 -4.21 1.05
C GLY A 25 -7.40 -4.41 -0.42
N GLY A 26 -7.68 -5.60 -0.94
CA GLY A 26 -7.37 -5.99 -2.31
C GLY A 26 -8.52 -6.66 -3.06
N SER A 27 -8.72 -6.30 -4.32
CA SER A 27 -9.62 -6.95 -5.29
C SER A 27 -8.91 -7.08 -6.65
N GLY A 28 -7.67 -7.60 -6.63
CA GLY A 28 -6.71 -7.51 -7.75
C GLY A 28 -6.00 -6.15 -7.84
N ARG A 29 -6.64 -5.10 -7.31
CA ARG A 29 -6.07 -3.78 -7.03
C ARG A 29 -6.36 -3.38 -5.60
N ALA A 30 -5.49 -2.53 -5.04
CA ALA A 30 -5.69 -1.90 -3.75
C ALA A 30 -6.96 -1.07 -3.80
N PHE A 31 -7.80 -1.19 -2.77
CA PHE A 31 -9.01 -0.39 -2.67
C PHE A 31 -9.09 0.34 -1.32
N LEU A 32 -9.84 1.43 -1.32
CA LEU A 32 -10.41 2.07 -0.15
C LEU A 32 -11.93 1.97 -0.27
N TRP A 33 -12.58 1.52 0.79
CA TRP A 33 -14.02 1.55 0.93
C TRP A 33 -14.40 2.58 1.99
N THR A 34 -15.40 3.40 1.66
CA THR A 34 -16.09 4.27 2.62
C THR A 34 -17.59 4.07 2.49
N GLU A 35 -18.34 4.45 3.52
CA GLU A 35 -19.80 4.36 3.48
C GLU A 35 -20.39 5.24 2.36
N GLN A 36 -19.78 6.39 2.08
CA GLN A 36 -20.27 7.36 1.10
C GLN A 36 -19.89 7.01 -0.34
N ALA A 37 -18.68 6.48 -0.57
CA ALA A 37 -18.15 6.23 -1.91
C ALA A 37 -18.27 4.76 -2.35
N GLY A 38 -18.52 3.83 -1.43
CA GLY A 38 -18.33 2.41 -1.70
C GLY A 38 -16.86 2.10 -1.95
N ILE A 39 -16.57 1.07 -2.76
CA ILE A 39 -15.22 0.64 -3.09
C ILE A 39 -14.60 1.55 -4.17
N VAL A 40 -13.42 2.07 -3.89
CA VAL A 40 -12.65 2.98 -4.76
C VAL A 40 -11.28 2.38 -5.05
N ASP A 41 -10.92 2.28 -6.33
CA ASP A 41 -9.58 1.85 -6.76
C ASP A 41 -8.53 2.89 -6.34
N LEU A 42 -7.49 2.44 -5.65
CA LEU A 42 -6.38 3.29 -5.20
C LEU A 42 -5.28 3.45 -6.25
N GLY A 43 -5.30 2.63 -7.30
CA GLY A 43 -4.31 2.61 -8.36
C GLY A 43 -3.11 1.71 -8.08
N THR A 44 -2.07 1.90 -8.87
CA THR A 44 -0.80 1.16 -8.80
C THR A 44 0.38 2.13 -9.02
N LEU A 45 1.59 1.69 -8.73
CA LEU A 45 2.86 2.34 -9.08
C LEU A 45 3.22 2.22 -10.57
N GLY A 46 2.26 1.88 -11.45
CA GLY A 46 2.48 1.71 -12.89
C GLY A 46 2.24 0.28 -13.39
N GLY A 47 2.19 -0.69 -12.49
CA GLY A 47 1.92 -2.09 -12.83
C GLY A 47 0.43 -2.44 -12.86
N ARG A 48 0.13 -3.75 -12.88
CA ARG A 48 -1.25 -4.26 -13.05
C ARG A 48 -1.99 -4.40 -11.73
N THR A 49 -1.29 -4.80 -10.67
CA THR A 49 -1.89 -5.17 -9.38
C THR A 49 -1.29 -4.41 -8.21
N SER A 50 -2.09 -4.26 -7.16
CA SER A 50 -1.70 -3.67 -5.88
C SER A 50 -2.57 -4.25 -4.76
N CYS A 51 -2.13 -4.08 -3.51
CA CYS A 51 -2.86 -4.46 -2.31
C CYS A 51 -2.58 -3.44 -1.20
N ALA A 52 -3.63 -2.91 -0.57
CA ALA A 52 -3.50 -2.03 0.59
C ALA A 52 -3.57 -2.87 1.87
N ASN A 53 -2.49 -2.82 2.65
CA ASN A 53 -2.33 -3.65 3.84
C ASN A 53 -2.78 -2.93 5.11
N ASP A 54 -2.62 -1.60 5.15
CA ASP A 54 -2.99 -0.81 6.32
C ASP A 54 -3.42 0.61 5.96
N VAL A 55 -4.25 1.21 6.83
CA VAL A 55 -4.74 2.57 6.71
C VAL A 55 -4.69 3.26 8.07
N SER A 56 -4.11 4.45 8.08
CA SER A 56 -3.98 5.29 9.26
C SER A 56 -5.25 6.10 9.52
N ASP A 57 -5.43 6.65 10.72
CA ASP A 57 -6.60 7.49 11.06
C ASP A 57 -6.64 8.78 10.25
N LEU A 58 -5.49 9.30 9.82
CA LEU A 58 -5.39 10.43 8.90
C LEU A 58 -5.61 10.08 7.43
N GLY A 59 -5.86 8.81 7.10
CA GLY A 59 -6.16 8.35 5.73
C GLY A 59 -4.93 8.05 4.88
N TYR A 60 -3.74 7.91 5.49
CA TYR A 60 -2.58 7.39 4.77
C TYR A 60 -2.73 5.89 4.61
N VAL A 61 -2.60 5.40 3.38
CA VAL A 61 -2.72 3.98 3.07
C VAL A 61 -1.36 3.45 2.68
N VAL A 62 -0.97 2.30 3.20
CA VAL A 62 0.27 1.62 2.82
C VAL A 62 0.01 0.22 2.34
N GLY A 63 0.93 -0.31 1.54
CA GLY A 63 0.83 -1.67 1.05
C GLY A 63 1.92 -2.02 0.06
N VAL A 64 1.56 -2.83 -0.94
CA VAL A 64 2.44 -3.28 -2.01
C VAL A 64 1.80 -3.04 -3.37
N SER A 65 2.58 -2.58 -4.34
CA SER A 65 2.13 -2.38 -5.70
C SER A 65 3.18 -2.81 -6.71
N GLN A 66 2.73 -3.36 -7.84
CA GLN A 66 3.60 -3.53 -8.99
C GLN A 66 4.01 -2.16 -9.56
N THR A 67 5.28 -2.03 -9.93
CA THR A 67 5.87 -0.80 -10.50
C THR A 67 5.70 -0.69 -12.02
N GLY A 68 5.36 -1.81 -12.68
CA GLY A 68 5.33 -1.92 -14.14
C GLY A 68 6.67 -2.38 -14.73
N GLU A 69 7.71 -2.46 -13.92
CA GLU A 69 8.98 -3.09 -14.28
C GLU A 69 8.94 -4.61 -14.07
N VAL A 70 9.93 -5.30 -14.65
CA VAL A 70 10.14 -6.74 -14.47
C VAL A 70 11.58 -7.02 -14.04
N ASP A 71 11.78 -8.05 -13.23
CA ASP A 71 13.10 -8.50 -12.80
C ASP A 71 13.84 -9.25 -13.93
N GLY A 72 15.08 -9.67 -13.69
CA GLY A 72 15.87 -10.43 -14.67
C GLY A 72 15.28 -11.79 -15.06
N ARG A 73 14.22 -12.26 -14.39
CA ARG A 73 13.45 -13.48 -14.73
C ARG A 73 12.16 -13.16 -15.46
N GLY A 74 11.87 -11.88 -15.73
CA GLY A 74 10.63 -11.43 -16.36
C GLY A 74 9.43 -11.39 -15.41
N LEU A 75 9.63 -11.48 -14.10
CA LEU A 75 8.56 -11.40 -13.10
C LEU A 75 8.30 -9.94 -12.70
N PRO A 76 7.05 -9.54 -12.46
CA PRO A 76 6.73 -8.16 -12.05
C PRO A 76 7.45 -7.74 -10.77
N VAL A 77 8.08 -6.57 -10.82
CA VAL A 77 8.69 -5.87 -9.67
C VAL A 77 7.58 -5.26 -8.81
N THR A 78 7.72 -5.36 -7.49
CA THR A 78 6.70 -4.90 -6.53
C THR A 78 7.33 -4.10 -5.41
N HIS A 79 6.90 -2.87 -5.20
CA HIS A 79 7.42 -2.05 -4.12
C HIS A 79 6.34 -1.73 -3.08
N ALA A 80 6.81 -1.45 -1.88
CA ALA A 80 6.05 -0.81 -0.84
C ALA A 80 5.60 0.56 -1.31
N PHE A 81 4.34 0.92 -1.07
CA PHE A 81 3.82 2.25 -1.39
C PHE A 81 3.26 2.94 -0.16
N LEU A 82 3.24 4.27 -0.22
CA LEU A 82 2.44 5.16 0.61
C LEU A 82 1.47 5.90 -0.30
N ARG A 83 0.18 5.87 -0.01
CA ARG A 83 -0.83 6.72 -0.66
C ARG A 83 -1.32 7.77 0.32
N THR A 84 -1.19 9.02 -0.08
CA THR A 84 -1.60 10.18 0.71
C THR A 84 -3.11 10.44 0.53
N PRO A 85 -3.77 11.15 1.47
CA PRO A 85 -5.21 11.40 1.41
C PRO A 85 -5.69 12.16 0.16
N ASP A 86 -4.83 13.00 -0.42
CA ASP A 86 -5.05 13.68 -1.71
C ASP A 86 -4.96 12.74 -2.93
N GLY A 87 -4.66 11.46 -2.70
CA GLY A 87 -4.70 10.40 -3.69
C GLY A 87 -3.38 10.09 -4.38
N ARG A 88 -2.29 10.79 -4.04
CA ARG A 88 -0.97 10.54 -4.62
C ARG A 88 -0.35 9.26 -4.05
N MET A 89 0.10 8.37 -4.94
CA MET A 89 0.84 7.15 -4.58
C MET A 89 2.34 7.40 -4.72
N LEU A 90 3.08 7.10 -3.66
CA LEU A 90 4.52 7.28 -3.52
C LEU A 90 5.16 5.90 -3.39
N ASP A 91 6.23 5.67 -4.15
CA ASP A 91 7.08 4.51 -3.99
C ASP A 91 8.00 4.70 -2.78
N LEU A 92 8.02 3.75 -1.85
CA LEU A 92 8.90 3.75 -0.67
C LEU A 92 10.26 3.10 -0.95
N GLY A 93 10.43 2.48 -2.12
CA GLY A 93 11.66 1.89 -2.60
C GLY A 93 12.06 0.61 -1.88
N THR A 94 13.33 0.26 -2.04
CA THR A 94 13.93 -0.98 -1.51
C THR A 94 15.31 -0.69 -0.91
N LEU A 95 15.93 -1.70 -0.30
CA LEU A 95 17.33 -1.71 0.14
C LEU A 95 18.31 -2.11 -0.99
N GLY A 96 17.92 -1.89 -2.25
CA GLY A 96 18.73 -2.21 -3.44
C GLY A 96 18.34 -3.53 -4.14
N GLY A 97 17.33 -4.24 -3.65
CA GLY A 97 16.69 -5.35 -4.35
C GLY A 97 15.48 -4.91 -5.18
N HIS A 98 14.73 -5.88 -5.71
CA HIS A 98 13.54 -5.63 -6.56
C HIS A 98 12.20 -5.61 -5.82
N HIS A 99 12.15 -5.99 -4.53
CA HIS A 99 10.87 -6.13 -3.84
C HIS A 99 10.86 -5.49 -2.46
N SER A 100 9.73 -4.89 -2.11
CA SER A 100 9.41 -4.45 -0.76
C SER A 100 7.89 -4.47 -0.52
N SER A 101 7.48 -4.49 0.75
CA SER A 101 6.08 -4.38 1.15
C SER A 101 5.98 -3.65 2.48
N ALA A 102 5.11 -2.65 2.55
CA ALA A 102 4.70 -2.03 3.80
C ALA A 102 3.58 -2.86 4.44
N ALA A 103 3.66 -3.06 5.75
CA ALA A 103 2.74 -3.88 6.53
C ALA A 103 1.84 -3.04 7.44
N ALA A 104 2.38 -1.96 8.00
CA ALA A 104 1.66 -1.09 8.91
C ALA A 104 2.14 0.36 8.79
N VAL A 105 1.25 1.30 9.08
CA VAL A 105 1.54 2.73 9.15
C VAL A 105 1.08 3.28 10.50
N SER A 106 1.91 4.13 11.08
CA SER A 106 1.58 4.88 12.29
C SER A 106 1.96 6.32 12.10
N GLU A 107 1.06 7.21 12.52
CA GLU A 107 1.35 8.62 12.62
C GLU A 107 2.22 8.91 13.84
N GLY A 108 3.27 9.71 13.64
CA GLY A 108 4.06 10.29 14.70
C GLY A 108 3.86 11.81 14.77
N ASP A 109 4.59 12.42 15.69
CA ASP A 109 4.56 13.87 15.87
C ASP A 109 5.08 14.63 14.64
N ALA A 110 4.64 15.89 14.52
CA ALA A 110 5.12 16.85 13.53
C ALA A 110 5.03 16.38 12.07
N GLY A 111 3.99 15.62 11.71
CA GLY A 111 3.77 15.16 10.33
C GLY A 111 4.71 14.03 9.89
N THR A 112 5.30 13.31 10.85
CA THR A 112 6.10 12.12 10.57
C THR A 112 5.18 10.91 10.43
N LEU A 113 5.42 10.07 9.42
CA LEU A 113 4.85 8.73 9.33
C LEU A 113 5.94 7.70 9.56
N TRP A 114 5.63 6.71 10.38
CA TRP A 114 6.43 5.52 10.61
C TRP A 114 5.76 4.35 9.91
N ILE A 115 6.47 3.75 8.95
CA ILE A 115 5.92 2.66 8.14
C ILE A 115 6.80 1.44 8.36
N ALA A 116 6.22 0.38 8.91
CA ALA A 116 6.93 -0.88 9.13
C ALA A 116 6.69 -1.84 7.96
N GLY A 117 7.68 -2.66 7.62
CA GLY A 117 7.53 -3.71 6.64
C GLY A 117 8.82 -4.45 6.36
N HIS A 118 8.97 -4.94 5.12
CA HIS A 118 10.18 -5.60 4.68
C HIS A 118 10.63 -5.14 3.30
N SER A 119 11.91 -5.30 3.03
CA SER A 119 12.53 -5.02 1.74
C SER A 119 13.61 -6.05 1.42
N HIS A 120 13.79 -6.30 0.13
CA HIS A 120 14.93 -7.04 -0.39
C HIS A 120 16.14 -6.12 -0.48
N ASP A 121 17.30 -6.62 -0.07
CA ASP A 121 18.59 -5.98 -0.35
C ASP A 121 19.15 -6.42 -1.72
N ALA A 122 20.32 -5.90 -2.10
CA ALA A 122 20.98 -6.21 -3.37
C ALA A 122 21.35 -7.70 -3.54
N THR A 123 21.34 -8.49 -2.47
CA THR A 123 21.55 -9.96 -2.50
C THR A 123 20.25 -10.75 -2.57
N ALA A 124 19.12 -10.05 -2.73
CA ALA A 124 17.75 -10.56 -2.64
C ALA A 124 17.37 -11.14 -1.26
N SER A 125 18.11 -10.80 -0.20
CA SER A 125 17.75 -11.20 1.16
C SER A 125 16.65 -10.28 1.71
N VAL A 126 15.65 -10.87 2.37
CA VAL A 126 14.55 -10.11 3.00
C VAL A 126 15.01 -9.53 4.33
N ARG A 127 14.83 -8.22 4.51
CA ARG A 127 15.15 -7.48 5.73
C ARG A 127 13.91 -6.77 6.25
N ALA A 128 13.69 -6.81 7.56
CA ALA A 128 12.73 -5.91 8.19
C ALA A 128 13.22 -4.46 8.04
N VAL A 129 12.31 -3.54 7.74
CA VAL A 129 12.62 -2.13 7.53
C VAL A 129 11.57 -1.23 8.18
N LEU A 130 12.00 -0.03 8.51
CA LEU A 130 11.17 1.08 8.96
C LEU A 130 11.43 2.26 8.02
N TRP A 131 10.41 2.69 7.29
CA TRP A 131 10.48 3.94 6.55
C TRP A 131 10.00 5.08 7.44
N THR A 132 10.74 6.20 7.40
CA THR A 132 10.34 7.46 8.03
C THR A 132 10.03 8.47 6.94
N VAL A 133 8.76 8.83 6.80
CA VAL A 133 8.33 9.85 5.83
C VAL A 133 8.00 11.12 6.59
N ARG A 134 8.57 12.25 6.17
CA ARG A 134 8.20 13.57 6.70
C ARG A 134 7.39 14.30 5.66
N LEU A 135 6.16 14.62 6.01
CA LEU A 135 5.28 15.41 5.17
C LEU A 135 5.65 16.88 5.35
N GLY A 136 5.91 17.59 4.25
CA GLY A 136 6.17 19.04 4.31
C GLY A 136 4.96 19.78 4.86
N GLN A 137 5.21 20.84 5.65
CA GLN A 137 4.16 21.78 6.06
C GLN A 137 3.69 22.65 4.90
#